data_AF-A0A2W6ADK7-F1
#
_entry.id   AF-A0A2W6ADK7-F1
#
_cell.length_a   1.000
_cell.length_b   1.000
_cell.length_c   1.000
_cell.angle_alpha   90.00
_cell.angle_beta   90.00
_cell.angle_gamma   90.00
#
_symmetry.space_group_name_H-M   'P 1'
#
loop_
_entity.id
_entity.type
_entity.pdbx_description
1 polymer ?
#
loop_
_entity_poly.entity_id
_entity_poly.type
_entity_poly.pdbx_seq_one_letter_code
_entity_poly.pdbx_strand_id
1 'polypeptide(L)'
;MGVVSPITTRKGVVTVRDVEVLRWIGRHGVVSTEQIAKRFWPAECASRTVRRRLCILGEAGLLRASRPGWRRQSKVWLATASGLRLAEVALRPSRLVGWRLSHDLALVDLSEQLLAKEVGSLWLTERELMVGGWRTSLKLRRLPDGLLVQADGRRYAVELEASRKDAERLRRIVNDYLPALAGPNALAGVLWYARPQLSAAVEQLRSAVKSQGLSWAFEIRTWHGRS
;
A
#
# COMPACT_ATOMS: atom_id res chain seq x y z
N MET A 1 -33.65 -1.52 8.32
CA MET A 1 -32.22 -1.74 8.65
C MET A 1 -32.16 -2.87 9.66
N GLY A 2 -31.63 -4.03 9.28
CA GLY A 2 -31.51 -5.17 10.20
C GLY A 2 -30.48 -4.86 11.29
N VAL A 3 -30.85 -5.07 12.56
CA VAL A 3 -29.92 -4.95 13.68
C VAL A 3 -28.89 -6.07 13.53
N VAL A 4 -27.67 -5.72 13.10
CA VAL A 4 -26.58 -6.69 13.01
C VAL A 4 -26.10 -6.97 14.44
N SER A 5 -26.36 -8.18 14.92
CA SER A 5 -25.89 -8.61 16.23
C SER A 5 -24.35 -8.53 16.32
N PRO A 6 -23.80 -8.09 17.46
CA PRO A 6 -22.36 -7.97 17.63
C PRO A 6 -21.67 -9.34 17.51
N ILE A 7 -20.62 -9.41 16.70
CA ILE A 7 -19.81 -10.63 16.57
C ILE A 7 -19.01 -10.81 17.88
N THR A 8 -19.33 -11.88 18.60
CA THR A 8 -18.73 -12.20 19.90
C THR A 8 -17.86 -13.45 19.80
N THR A 9 -16.68 -13.41 20.42
CA THR A 9 -15.79 -14.56 20.58
C THR A 9 -15.53 -14.81 22.06
N ARG A 10 -14.87 -15.93 22.40
CA ARG A 10 -14.42 -16.21 23.78
C ARG A 10 -13.51 -15.10 24.34
N LYS A 11 -12.79 -14.38 23.47
CA LYS A 11 -11.82 -13.35 23.87
C LYS A 11 -12.40 -11.93 23.89
N GLY A 12 -13.59 -11.71 23.33
CA GLY A 12 -14.29 -10.43 23.37
C GLY A 12 -15.17 -10.18 22.13
N VAL A 13 -15.65 -8.95 22.02
CA VAL A 13 -16.56 -8.50 20.95
C VAL A 13 -15.80 -7.73 19.87
N VAL A 14 -16.15 -7.95 18.60
CA VAL A 14 -15.66 -7.18 17.45
C VAL A 14 -16.24 -5.77 17.49
N THR A 15 -15.39 -4.76 17.34
CA THR A 15 -15.78 -3.33 17.45
C THR A 15 -15.71 -2.62 16.11
N VAL A 16 -16.27 -1.40 16.04
CA VAL A 16 -16.16 -0.51 14.87
C VAL A 16 -14.69 -0.30 14.47
N ARG A 17 -13.79 -0.08 15.45
CA ARG A 17 -12.35 0.06 15.17
C ARG A 17 -11.78 -1.18 14.49
N ASP A 18 -12.22 -2.38 14.88
CA ASP A 18 -11.73 -3.59 14.23
C ASP A 18 -12.19 -3.70 12.78
N VAL A 19 -13.41 -3.23 12.46
CA VAL A 19 -13.91 -3.16 11.08
C VAL A 19 -13.02 -2.21 10.26
N GLU A 20 -12.61 -1.07 10.83
CA GLU A 20 -11.65 -0.17 10.17
C GLU A 20 -10.27 -0.82 9.98
N VAL A 21 -9.80 -1.59 10.98
CA VAL A 21 -8.57 -2.39 10.85
C VAL A 21 -8.71 -3.40 9.72
N LEU A 22 -9.81 -4.14 9.65
CA LEU A 22 -10.07 -5.10 8.56
C LEU A 22 -10.11 -4.42 7.20
N ARG A 23 -10.77 -3.26 7.10
CA ARG A 23 -10.84 -2.46 5.88
C ARG A 23 -9.46 -2.09 5.39
N TRP A 24 -8.65 -1.49 6.26
CA TRP A 24 -7.30 -1.07 5.94
C TRP A 24 -6.37 -2.24 5.57
N ILE A 25 -6.41 -3.33 6.34
CA ILE A 25 -5.67 -4.57 6.02
C ILE A 25 -6.10 -5.11 4.65
N GLY A 26 -7.40 -5.10 4.35
CA GLY A 26 -7.93 -5.62 3.09
C GLY A 26 -7.44 -4.86 1.87
N ARG A 27 -7.38 -3.52 1.97
CA ARG A 27 -6.88 -2.61 0.93
C ARG A 27 -5.40 -2.85 0.65
N HIS A 28 -4.56 -2.95 1.69
CA HIS A 28 -3.12 -3.21 1.54
C HIS A 28 -2.78 -4.68 1.26
N GLY A 29 -3.65 -5.61 1.64
CA GLY A 29 -3.47 -7.06 1.46
C GLY A 29 -2.64 -7.75 2.54
N VAL A 30 -1.55 -7.13 3.01
CA VAL A 30 -0.72 -7.62 4.11
C VAL A 30 -0.15 -6.45 4.92
N VAL A 31 -0.17 -6.56 6.25
CA VAL A 31 0.43 -5.56 7.14
C VAL A 31 1.05 -6.21 8.37
N SER A 32 1.98 -5.52 9.04
CA SER A 32 2.58 -5.96 10.29
C SER A 32 1.75 -5.56 11.52
N THR A 33 2.00 -6.21 12.66
CA THR A 33 1.38 -5.85 13.94
C THR A 33 1.71 -4.40 14.34
N GLU A 34 2.94 -3.96 14.08
CA GLU A 34 3.45 -2.62 14.41
C GLU A 34 2.82 -1.55 13.52
N GLN A 35 2.56 -1.86 12.26
CA GLN A 35 1.85 -0.96 11.35
C GLN A 35 0.41 -0.75 11.81
N ILE A 36 -0.27 -1.85 12.18
CA ILE A 36 -1.62 -1.78 12.74
C ILE A 36 -1.63 -0.97 14.04
N ALA A 37 -0.69 -1.23 14.94
CA ALA A 37 -0.57 -0.48 16.20
C ALA A 37 -0.39 1.01 15.96
N LYS A 38 0.59 1.39 15.12
CA LYS A 38 0.92 2.78 14.80
C LYS A 38 -0.26 3.56 14.22
N ARG A 39 -1.09 2.92 13.40
CA ARG A 39 -2.21 3.59 12.73
C ARG A 39 -3.44 3.77 13.63
N PHE A 40 -3.79 2.76 14.42
CA PHE A 40 -5.11 2.68 15.07
C PHE A 40 -5.08 2.85 16.58
N TRP A 41 -3.90 2.93 17.19
CA TRP A 41 -3.73 3.12 18.62
C TRP A 41 -2.77 4.27 18.92
N PRO A 42 -2.97 4.97 20.06
CA PRO A 42 -1.99 5.91 20.58
C PRO A 42 -0.63 5.25 20.81
N ALA A 43 0.45 6.03 20.77
CA ALA A 43 1.82 5.53 20.92
C ALA A 43 2.06 4.82 22.26
N GLU A 44 1.35 5.25 23.31
CA GLU A 44 1.43 4.73 24.68
C GLU A 44 0.61 3.45 24.88
N CYS A 45 -0.19 3.05 23.88
CA CYS A 45 -1.00 1.85 23.99
C CYS A 45 -0.13 0.61 24.17
N ALA A 46 -0.40 -0.15 25.24
CA ALA A 46 0.31 -1.39 25.50
C ALA A 46 0.21 -2.36 24.30
N SER A 47 1.36 -2.84 23.80
CA SER A 47 1.43 -3.82 22.70
C SER A 47 0.56 -5.07 22.92
N ARG A 48 0.34 -5.46 24.19
CA ARG A 48 -0.55 -6.55 24.57
C ARG A 48 -2.00 -6.29 24.15
N THR A 49 -2.48 -5.05 24.25
CA THR A 49 -3.84 -4.66 23.86
C THR A 49 -4.05 -4.87 22.37
N VAL A 50 -3.14 -4.38 21.53
CA VAL A 50 -3.20 -4.56 20.06
C VAL A 50 -3.20 -6.05 19.71
N ARG A 51 -2.25 -6.82 20.27
CA ARG A 51 -2.18 -8.28 20.04
C ARG A 51 -3.47 -9.00 20.47
N ARG A 52 -4.07 -8.63 21.60
CA ARG A 52 -5.35 -9.20 22.05
C ARG A 52 -6.46 -8.93 21.05
N ARG A 53 -6.58 -7.70 20.53
CA ARG A 53 -7.59 -7.36 19.49
C ARG A 53 -7.39 -8.18 18.21
N LEU A 54 -6.15 -8.30 17.73
CA LEU A 54 -5.86 -9.11 16.55
C LEU A 54 -6.12 -10.61 16.77
N CYS A 55 -5.94 -11.11 17.99
CA CYS A 55 -6.36 -12.46 18.36
C CYS A 55 -7.88 -12.64 18.34
N ILE A 56 -8.67 -11.67 18.82
CA ILE A 56 -10.14 -11.70 18.74
C ILE A 56 -10.57 -11.81 17.28
N LEU A 57 -10.00 -11.00 16.39
CA LEU A 57 -10.31 -11.04 14.95
C LEU A 57 -9.84 -12.34 14.28
N GLY A 58 -8.73 -12.91 14.73
CA GLY A 58 -8.27 -14.22 14.29
C GLY A 58 -9.23 -15.34 14.69
N GLU A 59 -9.69 -15.35 15.94
CA GLU A 59 -10.66 -16.33 16.44
C GLU A 59 -12.03 -16.21 15.80
N ALA A 60 -12.45 -14.99 15.47
CA ALA A 60 -13.65 -14.75 14.68
C ALA A 60 -13.51 -15.18 13.21
N GLY A 61 -12.33 -15.65 12.78
CA GLY A 61 -12.05 -16.02 11.39
C GLY A 61 -12.01 -14.85 10.42
N LEU A 62 -11.87 -13.61 10.92
CA LEU A 62 -11.85 -12.37 10.13
C LEU A 62 -10.43 -12.00 9.68
N LEU A 63 -9.42 -12.39 10.45
CA LEU A 63 -8.00 -12.27 10.12
C LEU A 63 -7.30 -13.62 10.07
N ARG A 64 -6.28 -13.71 9.22
CA ARG A 64 -5.29 -14.78 9.25
C ARG A 64 -3.92 -14.20 9.62
N ALA A 65 -3.31 -14.79 10.62
CA ALA A 65 -1.93 -14.51 11.00
C ALA A 65 -0.95 -15.34 10.16
N SER A 66 0.20 -14.77 9.83
CA SER A 66 1.37 -15.51 9.33
C SER A 66 2.65 -15.04 10.01
N ARG A 67 3.61 -15.96 10.15
CA ARG A 67 4.98 -15.67 10.58
C ARG A 67 5.91 -16.19 9.49
N PRO A 68 6.41 -15.33 8.60
CA PRO A 68 7.36 -15.75 7.58
C PRO A 68 8.64 -16.26 8.29
N GLY A 69 8.89 -17.57 8.27
CA GLY A 69 9.99 -18.20 9.02
C GLY A 69 11.38 -17.73 8.61
N TRP A 70 11.50 -17.12 7.43
CA TRP A 70 12.77 -16.70 6.82
C TRP A 70 13.23 -15.30 7.27
N ARG A 71 12.47 -14.61 8.13
CA ARG A 71 12.86 -13.30 8.68
C ARG A 71 12.50 -13.24 10.17
N ARG A 72 13.33 -12.55 10.98
CA ARG A 72 12.99 -12.12 12.37
C ARG A 72 11.84 -11.08 12.41
N GLN A 73 10.99 -11.05 11.40
CA GLN A 73 9.88 -10.12 11.29
C GLN A 73 8.78 -10.49 12.27
N SER A 74 8.06 -9.47 12.72
CA SER A 74 6.85 -9.62 13.50
C SER A 74 5.78 -10.38 12.72
N LYS A 75 4.75 -10.84 13.45
CA LYS A 75 3.57 -11.47 12.85
C LYS A 75 2.90 -10.49 11.88
N VAL A 76 2.63 -10.96 10.67
CA VAL A 76 1.87 -10.24 9.64
C VAL A 76 0.43 -10.75 9.59
N TRP A 77 -0.47 -9.90 9.11
CA TRP A 77 -1.90 -10.13 9.12
C TRP A 77 -2.49 -9.87 7.75
N LEU A 78 -3.43 -10.74 7.36
CA LEU A 78 -4.19 -10.67 6.13
C LEU A 78 -5.68 -10.81 6.46
N ALA A 79 -6.54 -10.04 5.78
CA ALA A 79 -7.98 -10.20 5.89
C ALA A 79 -8.45 -11.48 5.18
N THR A 80 -9.34 -12.24 5.83
CA THR A 80 -10.01 -13.38 5.21
C THR A 80 -11.17 -12.92 4.32
N ALA A 81 -11.79 -13.83 3.57
CA ALA A 81 -13.00 -13.48 2.79
C ALA A 81 -14.12 -12.95 3.69
N SER A 82 -14.31 -13.55 4.87
CA SER A 82 -15.29 -13.07 5.85
C SER A 82 -14.92 -11.70 6.42
N GLY A 83 -13.64 -11.46 6.71
CA GLY A 83 -13.15 -10.15 7.14
C GLY A 83 -13.36 -9.05 6.11
N LEU A 84 -13.10 -9.33 4.83
CA LEU A 84 -13.33 -8.38 3.74
C LEU A 84 -14.81 -8.06 3.54
N ARG A 85 -15.69 -9.07 3.60
CA ARG A 85 -17.14 -8.86 3.54
C ARG A 85 -17.64 -8.00 4.69
N LEU A 86 -17.21 -8.29 5.92
CA LEU A 86 -17.58 -7.49 7.09
C LEU A 86 -17.12 -6.04 6.98
N ALA A 87 -15.95 -5.81 6.38
CA ALA A 87 -15.38 -4.49 6.17
C ALA A 87 -15.87 -3.78 4.90
N GLU A 88 -16.80 -4.41 4.16
CA GLU A 88 -17.34 -3.94 2.88
C GLU A 88 -16.24 -3.64 1.84
N VAL A 89 -15.15 -4.41 1.87
CA VAL A 89 -14.06 -4.29 0.91
C VAL A 89 -14.29 -5.24 -0.26
N ALA A 90 -14.60 -4.68 -1.43
CA ALA A 90 -14.81 -5.41 -2.69
C ALA A 90 -13.51 -5.92 -3.33
N LEU A 91 -12.64 -6.57 -2.54
CA LEU A 91 -11.41 -7.20 -2.99
C LEU A 91 -11.42 -8.70 -2.66
N ARG A 92 -10.62 -9.48 -3.37
CA ARG A 92 -10.36 -10.89 -3.01
C ARG A 92 -9.32 -10.98 -1.90
N PRO A 93 -9.37 -11.99 -1.01
CA PRO A 93 -8.33 -12.21 0.01
C PRO A 93 -6.93 -12.24 -0.60
N SER A 94 -5.98 -11.54 0.03
CA SER A 94 -4.60 -11.53 -0.42
C SER A 94 -3.89 -12.84 -0.10
N ARG A 95 -2.85 -13.14 -0.89
CA ARG A 95 -1.93 -14.26 -0.66
C ARG A 95 -0.58 -13.71 -0.21
N LEU A 96 0.07 -14.40 0.70
CA LEU A 96 1.40 -14.03 1.15
C LEU A 96 2.43 -14.45 0.10
N VAL A 97 3.16 -13.50 -0.46
CA VAL A 97 4.22 -13.74 -1.45
C VAL A 97 5.56 -13.34 -0.84
N GLY A 98 6.38 -14.34 -0.49
CA GLY A 98 7.57 -14.13 0.35
C GLY A 98 8.57 -13.11 -0.20
N TRP A 99 8.83 -13.12 -1.51
CA TRP A 99 9.76 -12.19 -2.15
C TRP A 99 9.20 -10.76 -2.27
N ARG A 100 7.87 -10.58 -2.26
CA ARG A 100 7.20 -9.26 -2.28
C ARG A 100 7.01 -8.65 -0.91
N LEU A 101 6.96 -9.47 0.14
CA LEU A 101 6.56 -9.03 1.48
C LEU A 101 7.30 -7.78 1.97
N SER A 102 8.62 -7.69 1.77
CA SER A 102 9.40 -6.52 2.17
C SER A 102 8.99 -5.23 1.43
N HIS A 103 8.63 -5.36 0.15
CA HIS A 103 8.15 -4.26 -0.67
C HIS A 103 6.71 -3.91 -0.32
N ASP A 104 5.81 -4.88 -0.17
CA ASP A 104 4.41 -4.64 0.19
C ASP A 104 4.30 -3.95 1.57
N LEU A 105 5.06 -4.38 2.58
CA LEU A 105 5.09 -3.72 3.88
C LEU A 105 5.67 -2.31 3.80
N ALA A 106 6.65 -2.09 2.92
CA ALA A 106 7.23 -0.77 2.72
C ALA A 106 6.25 0.20 2.04
N LEU A 107 5.42 -0.28 1.11
CA LEU A 107 4.37 0.53 0.49
C LEU A 107 3.31 0.99 1.49
N VAL A 108 2.97 0.16 2.48
CA VAL A 108 2.07 0.57 3.58
C VAL A 108 2.67 1.77 4.32
N ASP A 109 3.96 1.72 4.66
CA ASP A 109 4.60 2.84 5.36
C ASP A 109 4.70 4.09 4.48
N LEU A 110 5.04 3.93 3.20
CA LEU A 110 5.11 5.03 2.25
C LEU A 110 3.75 5.69 2.08
N SER A 111 2.66 4.92 1.94
CA SER A 111 1.31 5.47 1.79
C SER A 111 0.90 6.28 3.01
N GLU A 112 1.19 5.79 4.22
CA GLU A 112 0.86 6.53 5.45
C GLU A 112 1.66 7.84 5.56
N GLN A 113 2.94 7.84 5.16
CA GLN A 113 3.76 9.06 5.14
C GLN A 113 3.23 10.07 4.12
N LEU A 114 2.83 9.62 2.93
CA LEU A 114 2.26 10.48 1.89
C LEU A 114 0.93 11.10 2.35
N LEU A 115 0.04 10.30 2.93
CA LEU A 115 -1.25 10.77 3.44
C LEU A 115 -1.10 11.74 4.62
N ALA A 116 -0.08 11.55 5.47
CA ALA A 116 0.21 12.48 6.55
C ALA A 116 0.77 13.82 6.05
N LYS A 117 1.55 13.81 4.96
CA LYS A 117 2.13 15.02 4.36
C LYS A 117 1.11 15.81 3.54
N GLU A 118 0.28 15.11 2.78
CA GLU A 118 -0.64 15.70 1.81
C GLU A 118 -2.09 15.58 2.31
N VAL A 119 -2.45 16.41 3.29
CA VAL A 119 -3.77 16.37 3.96
C VAL A 119 -4.91 16.44 2.94
N GLY A 120 -5.92 15.59 3.11
CA GLY A 120 -7.07 15.49 2.19
C GLY A 120 -6.81 14.63 0.95
N SER A 121 -5.60 14.12 0.77
CA SER A 121 -5.30 13.18 -0.31
C SER A 121 -5.91 11.79 -0.04
N LEU A 122 -6.13 11.06 -1.13
CA LEU A 122 -6.54 9.68 -1.15
C LEU A 122 -5.41 8.81 -1.72
N TRP A 123 -5.19 7.66 -1.10
CA TRP A 123 -4.28 6.65 -1.60
C TRP A 123 -5.07 5.48 -2.14
N LEU A 124 -4.74 5.01 -3.34
CA LEU A 124 -5.24 3.75 -3.92
C LEU A 124 -4.10 2.75 -4.03
N THR A 125 -4.29 1.55 -3.51
CA THR A 125 -3.29 0.47 -3.59
C THR A 125 -3.30 -0.19 -4.97
N GLU A 126 -2.21 -0.88 -5.35
CA GLU A 126 -2.17 -1.71 -6.56
C GLU A 126 -3.40 -2.64 -6.66
N ARG A 127 -3.86 -3.18 -5.53
CA ARG A 127 -5.02 -4.08 -5.45
C ARG A 127 -6.33 -3.40 -5.84
N GLU A 128 -6.51 -2.15 -5.43
CA GLU A 128 -7.66 -1.34 -5.79
C GLU A 128 -7.59 -0.91 -7.26
N LEU A 129 -6.38 -0.59 -7.74
CA LEU A 129 -6.14 -0.25 -9.15
C LEU A 129 -6.44 -1.42 -10.10
N MET A 130 -6.13 -2.65 -9.68
CA MET A 130 -6.40 -3.87 -10.46
C MET A 130 -7.90 -4.09 -10.72
N VAL A 131 -8.77 -3.77 -9.75
CA VAL A 131 -10.21 -4.06 -9.86
C VAL A 131 -11.04 -2.83 -10.25
N GLY A 132 -10.54 -1.62 -10.01
CA GLY A 132 -11.30 -0.38 -10.18
C GLY A 132 -11.33 0.20 -11.59
N GLY A 133 -10.87 -0.53 -12.62
CA GLY A 133 -10.84 -0.04 -14.01
C GLY A 133 -9.81 1.07 -14.28
N TRP A 134 -9.00 1.41 -13.28
CA TRP A 134 -8.02 2.50 -13.33
C TRP A 134 -7.04 2.36 -14.48
N ARG A 135 -6.58 1.13 -14.74
CA ARG A 135 -5.65 0.83 -15.83
C ARG A 135 -6.16 1.34 -17.18
N THR A 136 -7.43 1.07 -17.48
CA THR A 136 -8.07 1.50 -18.73
C THR A 136 -8.31 3.01 -18.71
N SER A 137 -8.88 3.53 -17.62
CA SER A 137 -9.24 4.96 -17.51
C SER A 137 -8.05 5.91 -17.65
N LEU A 138 -6.88 5.49 -17.15
CA LEU A 138 -5.62 6.22 -17.17
C LEU A 138 -4.69 5.76 -18.31
N LYS A 139 -5.11 4.84 -19.18
CA LYS A 139 -4.28 4.26 -20.26
C LYS A 139 -2.93 3.72 -19.78
N LEU A 140 -2.88 3.14 -18.59
CA LEU A 140 -1.68 2.61 -17.97
C LEU A 140 -1.21 1.31 -18.66
N ARG A 141 0.02 1.30 -19.18
CA ARG A 141 0.66 0.05 -19.68
C ARG A 141 1.18 -0.84 -18.55
N ARG A 142 1.48 -0.25 -17.39
CA ARG A 142 1.79 -0.94 -16.13
C ARG A 142 0.98 -0.34 -14.99
N LEU A 143 0.65 -1.15 -13.98
CA LEU A 143 0.09 -0.59 -12.76
C LEU A 143 1.22 0.03 -11.92
N PRO A 144 1.02 1.23 -11.36
CA PRO A 144 1.91 1.74 -10.32
C PRO A 144 1.74 0.93 -9.04
N ASP A 145 2.71 1.04 -8.15
CA ASP A 145 2.64 0.43 -6.81
C ASP A 145 1.53 1.07 -5.95
N GLY A 146 1.22 2.33 -6.24
CA GLY A 146 -0.02 2.98 -5.81
C GLY A 146 -0.32 4.27 -6.58
N LEU A 147 -1.50 4.83 -6.33
CA LEU A 147 -1.95 6.08 -6.93
C LEU A 147 -2.33 7.04 -5.81
N LEU A 148 -1.67 8.20 -5.78
CA LEU A 148 -2.01 9.30 -4.89
C LEU A 148 -2.92 10.27 -5.62
N VAL A 149 -4.11 10.52 -5.08
CA VAL A 149 -5.06 11.52 -5.58
C VAL A 149 -5.06 12.66 -4.57
N GLN A 150 -4.55 13.82 -4.95
CA GLN A 150 -4.54 15.00 -4.09
C GLN A 150 -5.94 15.59 -3.93
N ALA A 151 -6.12 16.45 -2.93
CA ALA A 151 -7.40 17.10 -2.63
C ALA A 151 -7.97 17.92 -3.80
N ASP A 152 -7.10 18.45 -4.68
CA ASP A 152 -7.49 19.16 -5.90
C ASP A 152 -7.80 18.23 -7.09
N GLY A 153 -7.78 16.91 -6.87
CA GLY A 153 -8.07 15.90 -7.89
C GLY A 153 -6.88 15.52 -8.76
N ARG A 154 -5.70 16.15 -8.61
CA ARG A 154 -4.49 15.74 -9.33
C ARG A 154 -4.07 14.33 -8.92
N ARG A 155 -3.62 13.54 -9.90
CA ARG A 155 -3.32 12.11 -9.73
C ARG A 155 -1.86 11.87 -10.02
N TYR A 156 -1.17 11.24 -9.08
CA TYR A 156 0.23 10.88 -9.19
C TYR A 156 0.39 9.36 -9.09
N ALA A 157 0.99 8.76 -10.11
CA ALA A 157 1.47 7.38 -9.98
C ALA A 157 2.64 7.35 -9.00
N VAL A 158 2.67 6.36 -8.12
CA VAL A 158 3.74 6.19 -7.14
C VAL A 158 4.44 4.86 -7.36
N GLU A 159 5.76 4.90 -7.48
CA GLU A 159 6.64 3.75 -7.62
C GLU A 159 7.60 3.70 -6.43
N LEU A 160 7.81 2.51 -5.86
CA LEU A 160 8.77 2.26 -4.79
C LEU A 160 9.84 1.27 -5.23
N GLU A 161 11.03 1.79 -5.51
CA GLU A 161 12.18 0.97 -5.86
C GLU A 161 12.81 0.34 -4.61
N ALA A 162 12.71 -1.00 -4.54
CA ALA A 162 13.23 -1.80 -3.45
C ALA A 162 14.44 -2.66 -3.85
N SER A 163 14.79 -2.73 -5.13
CA SER A 163 15.95 -3.48 -5.62
C SER A 163 16.62 -2.78 -6.80
N ARG A 164 17.84 -3.22 -7.14
CA ARG A 164 18.53 -2.70 -8.32
C ARG A 164 17.83 -3.19 -9.58
N LYS A 165 17.58 -2.26 -10.51
CA LYS A 165 17.15 -2.53 -11.88
C LYS A 165 18.21 -2.01 -12.84
N ASP A 166 18.38 -2.69 -13.97
CA ASP A 166 19.24 -2.20 -15.04
C ASP A 166 18.61 -0.98 -15.75
N ALA A 167 19.44 -0.23 -16.47
CA ALA A 167 19.03 1.01 -17.11
C ALA A 167 17.97 0.81 -18.22
N GLU A 168 18.03 -0.30 -18.96
CA GLU A 168 17.06 -0.60 -20.01
C GLU A 168 15.67 -0.88 -19.43
N ARG A 169 15.62 -1.63 -18.32
CA ARG A 169 14.41 -1.88 -17.56
C ARG A 169 13.84 -0.58 -16.99
N LEU A 170 14.66 0.30 -16.44
CA LEU A 170 14.20 1.61 -15.97
C LEU A 170 13.61 2.45 -17.10
N ARG A 171 14.27 2.50 -18.28
CA ARG A 171 13.73 3.19 -19.46
C ARG A 171 12.38 2.63 -19.90
N ARG A 172 12.23 1.30 -19.93
CA ARG A 172 10.95 0.65 -20.26
C ARG A 172 9.84 1.07 -19.29
N ILE A 173 10.13 1.10 -17.98
CA ILE A 173 9.14 1.52 -16.97
C ILE A 173 8.73 2.97 -17.19
N VAL A 174 9.69 3.87 -17.46
CA VAL A 174 9.39 5.28 -17.77
C VAL A 174 8.49 5.40 -19.00
N ASN A 175 8.80 4.65 -20.05
CA ASN A 175 8.01 4.62 -21.29
C ASN A 175 6.58 4.10 -21.09
N ASP A 176 6.35 3.19 -20.15
CA ASP A 176 5.03 2.65 -19.85
C ASP A 176 4.05 3.72 -19.30
N TYR A 177 4.57 4.84 -18.79
CA TYR A 177 3.77 5.95 -18.27
C TYR A 177 3.40 7.01 -19.30
N LEU A 178 4.07 7.05 -20.46
CA LEU A 178 3.83 8.08 -21.48
C LEU A 178 2.35 8.22 -21.89
N PRO A 179 1.60 7.12 -22.14
CA PRO A 179 0.19 7.26 -22.51
C PRO A 179 -0.68 7.81 -21.38
N ALA A 180 -0.30 7.54 -20.13
CA ALA A 180 -1.00 8.01 -18.94
C ALA A 180 -0.70 9.47 -18.61
N LEU A 181 0.42 10.02 -19.07
CA LEU A 181 0.78 11.43 -18.91
C LEU A 181 0.16 12.35 -19.97
N ALA A 182 -0.21 11.81 -21.14
CA ALA A 182 -0.75 12.59 -22.27
C ALA A 182 -2.28 12.46 -22.48
N GLY A 183 -2.95 11.62 -21.68
CA GLY A 183 -4.37 11.31 -21.87
C GLY A 183 -5.34 12.40 -21.36
N PRO A 184 -6.64 12.32 -21.72
CA PRO A 184 -7.66 13.24 -21.20
C PRO A 184 -7.86 13.14 -19.67
N ASN A 185 -7.48 12.00 -19.08
CA ASN A 185 -7.44 11.76 -17.65
C ASN A 185 -5.99 11.73 -17.12
N ALA A 186 -5.11 12.55 -17.69
CA ALA A 186 -3.68 12.47 -17.47
C ALA A 186 -3.30 12.44 -15.99
N LEU A 187 -2.28 11.65 -15.68
CA LEU A 187 -1.52 11.79 -14.46
C LEU A 187 -0.84 13.16 -14.45
N ALA A 188 -0.84 13.82 -13.30
CA ALA A 188 -0.06 15.03 -13.06
C ALA A 188 1.44 14.73 -12.99
N GLY A 189 1.81 13.47 -12.74
CA GLY A 189 3.20 13.01 -12.76
C GLY A 189 3.37 11.62 -12.15
N VAL A 190 4.63 11.23 -12.00
CA VAL A 190 5.08 10.01 -11.35
C VAL A 190 6.01 10.39 -10.19
N LEU A 191 5.64 10.00 -8.98
CA LEU A 191 6.49 10.11 -7.79
C LEU A 191 7.25 8.81 -7.63
N TRP A 192 8.56 8.86 -7.87
CA TRP A 192 9.43 7.69 -7.76
C TRP A 192 10.24 7.75 -6.48
N TYR A 193 9.99 6.82 -5.58
CA TYR A 193 10.73 6.68 -4.33
C TYR A 193 11.74 5.55 -4.43
N ALA A 194 12.97 5.79 -4.00
CA ALA A 194 14.01 4.77 -3.95
C ALA A 194 14.64 4.71 -2.56
N ARG A 195 15.03 3.50 -2.13
CA ARG A 195 15.77 3.35 -0.87
C ARG A 195 17.18 3.97 -0.98
N PRO A 196 17.78 4.46 0.13
CA PRO A 196 19.08 5.14 0.10
C PRO A 196 20.20 4.29 -0.49
N GLN A 197 20.14 2.97 -0.28
CA GLN A 197 21.13 2.00 -0.80
C GLN A 197 21.10 1.85 -2.32
N LEU A 198 20.14 2.48 -3.00
CA LEU A 198 19.95 2.42 -4.45
C LEU A 198 20.33 3.74 -5.16
N SER A 199 21.16 4.58 -4.54
CA SER A 199 21.60 5.87 -5.09
C SER A 199 22.11 5.79 -6.53
N ALA A 200 22.92 4.79 -6.87
CA ALA A 200 23.39 4.60 -8.25
C ALA A 200 22.25 4.31 -9.25
N ALA A 201 21.23 3.55 -8.84
CA ALA A 201 20.06 3.29 -9.67
C ALA A 201 19.16 4.52 -9.81
N VAL A 202 19.10 5.36 -8.76
CA VAL A 202 18.42 6.67 -8.81
C VAL A 202 19.05 7.59 -9.85
N GLU A 203 20.37 7.66 -9.92
CA GLU A 203 21.05 8.49 -10.93
C GLU A 203 20.84 7.96 -12.35
N GLN A 204 20.82 6.65 -12.54
CA GLN A 204 20.46 6.04 -13.83
C GLN A 204 19.01 6.39 -14.23
N LEU A 205 18.07 6.35 -13.30
CA LEU A 205 16.69 6.74 -13.55
C LEU A 205 16.58 8.23 -13.89
N ARG A 206 17.24 9.11 -13.14
CA ARG A 206 17.29 10.55 -13.43
C ARG A 206 17.84 10.80 -14.84
N SER A 207 18.92 10.12 -15.21
CA SER A 207 19.50 10.19 -16.54
C SER A 207 18.53 9.72 -17.63
N ALA A 208 17.84 8.58 -17.41
CA ALA A 208 16.85 8.05 -18.33
C ALA A 208 15.62 8.96 -18.51
N VAL A 209 15.14 9.59 -17.43
CA VAL A 209 14.05 10.58 -17.45
C VAL A 209 14.49 11.82 -18.22
N LYS A 210 15.69 12.34 -17.93
CA LYS A 210 16.26 13.52 -18.57
C LYS A 210 16.47 13.30 -20.07
N SER A 211 17.02 12.16 -20.47
CA SER A 211 17.27 11.86 -21.89
C SER A 211 15.99 11.74 -22.73
N GLN A 212 14.83 11.59 -22.08
CA GLN A 212 13.51 11.52 -22.73
C GLN A 212 12.74 12.84 -22.64
N GLY A 213 13.31 13.89 -22.03
CA GLY A 213 12.62 15.18 -21.84
C GLY A 213 11.47 15.12 -20.81
N LEU A 214 11.48 14.13 -19.91
CA LEU A 214 10.37 13.86 -18.97
C LEU A 214 10.64 14.38 -17.55
N SER A 215 11.65 15.23 -17.36
CA SER A 215 11.99 15.78 -16.03
C SER A 215 10.85 16.58 -15.39
N TRP A 216 9.91 17.09 -16.19
CA TRP A 216 8.71 17.78 -15.69
C TRP A 216 7.69 16.82 -15.07
N ALA A 217 7.69 15.55 -15.48
CA ALA A 217 6.65 14.58 -15.15
C ALA A 217 7.09 13.58 -14.06
N PHE A 218 8.39 13.45 -13.80
CA PHE A 218 8.95 12.49 -12.85
C PHE A 218 9.64 13.21 -11.71
N GLU A 219 9.13 13.01 -10.50
CA GLU A 219 9.80 13.46 -9.29
C GLU A 219 10.45 12.28 -8.59
N ILE A 220 11.79 12.26 -8.55
CA ILE A 220 12.56 11.16 -7.98
C ILE A 220 13.08 11.56 -6.60
N ARG A 221 12.71 10.79 -5.58
CA ARG A 221 12.98 11.06 -4.16
C ARG A 221 13.65 9.85 -3.49
N THR A 222 14.51 10.14 -2.51
CA THR A 222 15.03 9.10 -1.62
C THR A 222 14.04 8.89 -0.46
N TRP A 223 13.70 7.64 -0.17
CA TRP A 223 12.81 7.25 0.92
C TRP A 223 13.55 6.41 1.94
N HIS A 224 13.73 6.95 3.15
CA HIS A 224 14.48 6.30 4.22
C HIS A 224 13.71 5.18 4.93
N GLY A 225 12.42 5.01 4.62
CA GLY A 225 11.59 4.00 5.27
C GLY A 225 11.47 4.21 6.77
N ARG A 226 11.16 3.14 7.50
CA ARG A 226 11.39 3.09 8.95
C ARG A 226 12.87 2.81 9.21
N SER A 227 13.47 3.62 10.10
CA SER A 227 14.61 3.24 10.93
C SER A 227 14.25 2.10 11.88
#